data_AF-A0A0H5Q6K3-F1
#
_entry.id   AF-A0A0H5Q6K3-F1
#
_cell.length_a   1.000
_cell.length_b   1.000
_cell.length_c   1.000
_cell.angle_alpha   90.00
_cell.angle_beta   90.00
_cell.angle_gamma   90.00
#
_symmetry.space_group_name_H-M   'P 1'
#
loop_
_entity.id
_entity.type
_entity.pdbx_description
1 polymer ?
#
loop_
_entity_poly.entity_id
_entity_poly.type
_entity_poly.pdbx_seq_one_letter_code
_entity_poly.pdbx_strand_id
1 'polypeptide(L)'
;MPRVSLRILLVVDDDRLASKLARNITAAGDVVVGPFADVHEAISRAGLVQAAILDVKLGSGTSFEVADSLFRNEVPFVFMIGCGSEVIPKRFQRQHIYAKPSHVAPMLQDLHMQHRNIGSPDHDSLEAIVLDMIHRSCTIMPDRASADRLVEAVLLRAIAEAKDCRFKDDMRPRLMDMLDEEYRQHGRRFLN
;
A
#
# COMPACT_ATOMS: atom_id res chain seq x y z
N MET A 1 -19.68 7.96 -0.70
CA MET A 1 -18.31 8.48 -0.86
C MET A 1 -17.94 8.44 -2.33
N PRO A 2 -17.50 9.55 -2.95
CA PRO A 2 -17.07 9.54 -4.34
C PRO A 2 -15.86 8.61 -4.50
N ARG A 3 -15.86 7.76 -5.54
CA ARG A 3 -14.72 6.91 -5.89
C ARG A 3 -13.60 7.80 -6.44
N VAL A 4 -12.40 7.70 -5.88
CA VAL A 4 -11.20 8.35 -6.45
C VAL A 4 -10.79 7.57 -7.69
N SER A 5 -10.60 8.28 -8.80
CA SER A 5 -10.08 7.71 -10.05
C SER A 5 -8.62 7.25 -9.85
N LEU A 6 -8.30 6.02 -10.25
CA LEU A 6 -6.94 5.50 -10.29
C LEU A 6 -6.37 5.57 -11.70
N ARG A 7 -5.05 5.71 -11.81
CA ARG A 7 -4.27 5.49 -13.02
C ARG A 7 -3.75 4.07 -12.98
N ILE A 8 -4.29 3.25 -13.87
CA ILE A 8 -4.07 1.81 -13.91
C ILE A 8 -3.14 1.50 -15.07
N LEU A 9 -1.96 0.97 -14.75
CA LEU A 9 -1.05 0.43 -15.74
C LEU A 9 -1.64 -0.85 -16.33
N LEU A 10 -1.78 -0.91 -17.64
CA LEU A 10 -2.27 -2.10 -18.34
C LEU A 10 -1.13 -2.71 -19.16
N VAL A 11 -0.74 -3.95 -18.85
CA VAL A 11 0.33 -4.66 -19.57
C VAL A 11 -0.25 -5.95 -20.15
N VAL A 12 -0.46 -5.96 -21.46
CA VAL A 12 -1.15 -7.01 -22.20
C VAL A 12 -0.63 -6.99 -23.63
N ASP A 13 -0.33 -8.16 -24.20
CA ASP A 13 0.15 -8.32 -25.57
C ASP A 13 -0.97 -8.54 -26.60
N ASP A 14 -2.14 -9.03 -26.18
CA ASP A 14 -3.34 -9.19 -27.01
C ASP A 14 -4.11 -7.86 -27.15
N ASP A 15 -4.07 -7.27 -28.35
CA ASP A 15 -4.76 -6.01 -28.69
C ASP A 15 -6.28 -6.03 -28.43
N ARG A 16 -6.92 -7.18 -28.66
CA ARG A 16 -8.38 -7.32 -28.49
C ARG A 16 -8.73 -7.32 -27.00
N LEU A 17 -7.95 -8.03 -26.20
CA LEU A 17 -8.06 -8.03 -24.75
C LEU A 17 -7.74 -6.65 -24.17
N ALA A 18 -6.62 -6.05 -24.60
CA ALA A 18 -6.18 -4.73 -24.18
C ALA A 18 -7.27 -3.68 -24.44
N SER A 19 -7.82 -3.64 -25.65
CA SER A 19 -8.91 -2.72 -26.02
C SER A 19 -10.17 -2.92 -25.16
N LYS A 20 -10.54 -4.18 -24.88
CA LYS A 20 -11.69 -4.51 -24.04
C LYS A 20 -11.48 -4.05 -22.60
N LEU A 21 -10.30 -4.33 -22.02
CA LEU A 21 -9.95 -3.92 -20.66
C LEU A 21 -9.90 -2.41 -20.55
N ALA A 22 -9.21 -1.72 -21.46
CA ALA A 22 -9.08 -0.27 -21.44
C ALA A 22 -10.44 0.45 -21.47
N ARG A 23 -11.36 0.00 -22.34
CA ARG A 23 -12.73 0.53 -22.39
C ARG A 23 -13.47 0.36 -21.06
N ASN A 24 -13.37 -0.82 -20.45
CA ASN A 24 -14.08 -1.11 -19.22
C ASN A 24 -13.47 -0.38 -18.00
N ILE A 25 -12.14 -0.21 -17.96
CA ILE A 25 -11.44 0.61 -16.95
C ILE A 25 -11.92 2.06 -17.04
N THR A 26 -11.91 2.62 -18.26
CA THR A 26 -12.36 4.00 -18.50
C THR A 26 -13.84 4.18 -18.14
N ALA A 27 -14.70 3.22 -18.49
CA ALA A 27 -16.11 3.24 -18.13
C ALA A 27 -16.37 3.17 -16.62
N ALA A 28 -15.43 2.62 -15.85
CA ALA A 28 -15.48 2.59 -14.39
C ALA A 28 -15.01 3.90 -13.72
N GLY A 29 -14.52 4.87 -14.52
CA GLY A 29 -14.04 6.18 -14.07
C GLY A 29 -12.56 6.23 -13.74
N ASP A 30 -11.79 5.20 -14.09
CA ASP A 30 -10.33 5.15 -13.92
C ASP A 30 -9.61 5.54 -15.23
N VAL A 31 -8.33 5.88 -15.13
CA VAL A 31 -7.46 6.26 -16.25
C VAL A 31 -6.55 5.10 -16.62
N VAL A 32 -6.53 4.73 -17.90
CA VAL A 32 -5.61 3.70 -18.41
C VAL A 32 -4.25 4.31 -18.74
N VAL A 33 -3.18 3.68 -18.27
CA VAL A 33 -1.80 3.99 -18.66
C VAL A 33 -1.26 2.77 -19.42
N GLY A 34 -0.95 2.95 -20.70
CA GLY A 34 -0.76 1.85 -21.64
C GLY A 34 -1.94 1.75 -22.63
N PRO A 35 -2.23 0.57 -23.21
CA PRO A 35 -1.65 -0.74 -22.94
C PRO A 35 -0.21 -0.89 -23.44
N PHE A 36 0.61 -1.63 -22.69
CA PHE A 36 1.98 -1.99 -23.09
C PHE A 36 2.08 -3.48 -23.37
N ALA A 37 2.60 -3.84 -24.54
CA ALA A 37 3.01 -5.21 -24.86
C ALA A 37 4.48 -5.47 -24.47
N ASP A 38 5.27 -4.41 -24.31
CA ASP A 38 6.69 -4.46 -23.95
C ASP A 38 6.92 -4.17 -22.45
N VAL A 39 7.80 -4.97 -21.85
CA VAL A 39 8.11 -4.92 -20.42
C VAL A 39 8.90 -3.65 -20.05
N HIS A 40 9.83 -3.20 -20.90
CA HIS A 40 10.67 -2.04 -20.61
C HIS A 40 9.86 -0.75 -20.61
N GLU A 41 8.94 -0.60 -21.58
CA GLU A 41 8.01 0.53 -21.60
C GLU A 41 7.14 0.57 -20.35
N ALA A 42 6.60 -0.58 -19.93
CA ALA A 42 5.78 -0.70 -18.73
C ALA A 42 6.54 -0.36 -17.44
N ILE A 43 7.79 -0.84 -17.28
CA ILE A 43 8.63 -0.57 -16.10
C ILE A 43 8.85 0.94 -15.92
N SER A 44 9.08 1.68 -17.01
CA SER A 44 9.28 3.13 -16.97
C SER A 44 8.08 3.91 -16.39
N ARG A 45 6.89 3.29 -16.38
CA ARG A 45 5.65 3.87 -15.87
C ARG A 45 5.24 3.36 -14.50
N ALA A 46 5.90 2.32 -13.98
CA ALA A 46 5.52 1.63 -12.75
C ALA A 46 5.43 2.57 -11.53
N GLY A 47 6.40 3.48 -11.36
CA GLY A 47 6.40 4.44 -10.24
C GLY A 47 5.47 5.65 -10.42
N LEU A 48 4.78 5.75 -11.56
CA LEU A 48 3.86 6.85 -11.81
C LEU A 48 2.41 6.45 -11.57
N VAL A 49 2.08 5.15 -11.55
CA VAL A 49 0.70 4.64 -11.51
C VAL A 49 0.25 4.30 -10.09
N GLN A 50 -1.07 4.11 -9.91
CA GLN A 50 -1.67 3.80 -8.61
C GLN A 50 -2.12 2.35 -8.49
N ALA A 51 -2.21 1.64 -9.61
CA ALA A 51 -2.52 0.22 -9.68
C ALA A 51 -2.04 -0.37 -11.02
N ALA A 52 -1.97 -1.70 -11.14
CA ALA A 52 -1.70 -2.34 -12.42
C ALA A 52 -2.51 -3.63 -12.66
N ILE A 53 -2.73 -3.93 -13.94
CA ILE A 53 -3.25 -5.20 -14.42
C ILE A 53 -2.21 -5.79 -15.37
N LEU A 54 -1.68 -6.95 -15.00
CA LEU A 54 -0.58 -7.60 -15.72
C LEU A 54 -1.06 -8.92 -16.31
N ASP A 55 -0.95 -9.06 -17.62
CA ASP A 55 -0.91 -10.38 -18.24
C ASP A 55 0.36 -11.11 -17.81
N VAL A 56 0.26 -12.36 -17.35
CA VAL A 56 1.45 -13.12 -16.93
C VAL A 56 2.36 -13.39 -18.12
N LYS A 57 1.77 -13.71 -19.28
CA LYS A 57 2.50 -14.03 -20.50
C LYS A 57 2.44 -12.86 -21.47
N LEU A 58 3.60 -12.47 -22.00
CA LEU A 58 3.76 -11.40 -22.99
C LEU A 58 4.63 -11.91 -24.13
N GLY A 59 4.03 -12.32 -25.25
CA GLY A 59 4.75 -12.89 -26.38
C GLY A 59 5.65 -14.07 -25.96
N SER A 60 6.96 -13.89 -26.08
CA SER A 60 7.98 -14.87 -25.66
C SER A 60 8.44 -14.75 -24.20
N GLY A 61 7.97 -13.73 -23.46
CA GLY A 61 8.39 -13.40 -22.10
C GLY A 61 7.24 -13.39 -21.09
N THR A 62 7.51 -12.79 -19.93
CA THR A 62 6.56 -12.67 -18.82
C THR A 62 6.60 -11.26 -18.23
N SER A 63 5.50 -10.84 -17.60
CA SER A 63 5.42 -9.51 -16.95
C SER A 63 6.05 -9.45 -15.56
N PHE A 64 6.75 -10.51 -15.11
CA PHE A 64 7.29 -10.58 -13.75
C PHE A 64 8.29 -9.48 -13.41
N GLU A 65 9.07 -8.98 -14.38
CA GLU A 65 9.96 -7.83 -14.14
C GLU A 65 9.19 -6.53 -13.91
N VAL A 66 8.03 -6.36 -14.60
CA VAL A 66 7.11 -5.25 -14.31
C VAL A 66 6.55 -5.39 -12.90
N ALA A 67 6.13 -6.60 -12.53
CA ALA A 67 5.62 -6.90 -11.19
C ALA A 67 6.66 -6.63 -10.09
N ASP A 68 7.93 -6.99 -10.31
CA ASP A 68 9.02 -6.66 -9.39
C ASP A 68 9.20 -5.13 -9.24
N SER A 69 9.07 -4.39 -10.34
CA SER A 69 9.14 -2.93 -10.29
C SER A 69 7.95 -2.31 -9.56
N LEU A 70 6.73 -2.81 -9.78
CA LEU A 70 5.53 -2.36 -9.07
C LEU A 70 5.62 -2.66 -7.57
N PHE A 71 6.12 -3.84 -7.21
CA PHE A 71 6.35 -4.23 -5.82
C PHE A 71 7.33 -3.28 -5.11
N ARG A 72 8.44 -2.91 -5.76
CA ARG A 72 9.39 -1.91 -5.21
C ARG A 72 8.80 -0.53 -5.02
N ASN A 73 7.77 -0.17 -5.79
CA ASN A 73 7.09 1.12 -5.71
C ASN A 73 5.82 1.05 -4.86
N GLU A 74 5.57 -0.07 -4.17
CA GLU A 74 4.36 -0.31 -3.36
C GLU A 74 3.05 -0.12 -4.14
N VAL A 75 3.10 -0.33 -5.46
CA VAL A 75 1.92 -0.22 -6.32
C VAL A 75 1.19 -1.57 -6.32
N PRO A 76 -0.12 -1.60 -6.04
CA PRO A 76 -0.91 -2.83 -6.09
C PRO A 76 -1.11 -3.27 -7.53
N PHE A 77 -1.08 -4.57 -7.78
CA PHE A 77 -1.30 -5.09 -9.13
C PHE A 77 -1.98 -6.43 -9.11
N VAL A 78 -2.67 -6.82 -10.17
CA VAL A 78 -3.24 -8.17 -10.27
C VAL A 78 -2.72 -8.87 -11.50
N PHE A 79 -2.62 -10.20 -11.43
CA PHE A 79 -2.24 -11.01 -12.58
C PHE A 79 -3.46 -11.54 -13.32
N MET A 80 -3.33 -11.63 -14.64
CA MET A 80 -4.20 -12.43 -15.50
C MET A 80 -3.44 -13.64 -16.01
N ILE A 81 -3.99 -14.84 -15.77
CA ILE A 81 -3.40 -16.12 -16.17
C ILE A 81 -4.23 -16.77 -17.28
N GLY A 82 -3.57 -17.31 -18.30
CA GLY A 82 -4.23 -18.12 -19.33
C GLY A 82 -4.57 -19.53 -18.86
N CYS A 83 -5.09 -20.37 -19.76
CA CYS A 83 -5.23 -21.82 -19.52
C CYS A 83 -3.88 -22.59 -19.51
N GLY A 84 -2.74 -21.88 -19.50
CA GLY A 84 -1.40 -22.47 -19.56
C GLY A 84 -0.85 -22.91 -18.19
N SER A 85 0.30 -23.57 -18.22
CA SER A 85 1.08 -23.97 -17.02
C SER A 85 1.93 -22.81 -16.49
N GLU A 86 1.37 -21.61 -16.44
CA GLU A 86 2.08 -20.40 -16.00
C GLU A 86 2.39 -20.50 -14.50
N VAL A 87 3.66 -20.71 -14.16
CA VAL A 87 4.10 -20.85 -12.77
C VAL A 87 4.38 -19.46 -12.21
N ILE A 88 3.52 -19.01 -11.29
CA ILE A 88 3.73 -17.76 -10.57
C ILE A 88 4.86 -17.94 -9.54
N PRO A 89 5.94 -17.13 -9.59
CA PRO A 89 7.02 -17.17 -8.61
C PRO A 89 6.52 -17.05 -7.17
N LYS A 90 7.18 -17.74 -6.23
CA LYS A 90 6.79 -17.73 -4.80
C LYS A 90 6.66 -16.32 -4.22
N ARG A 91 7.48 -15.37 -4.71
CA ARG A 91 7.46 -13.96 -4.31
C ARG A 91 6.14 -13.24 -4.59
N PHE A 92 5.30 -13.76 -5.49
CA PHE A 92 3.99 -13.20 -5.82
C PHE A 92 2.82 -14.06 -5.33
N GLN A 93 3.04 -15.03 -4.42
CA GLN A 93 1.97 -15.93 -3.93
C GLN A 93 0.83 -15.22 -3.19
N ARG A 94 1.09 -14.03 -2.66
CA ARG A 94 0.07 -13.21 -1.99
C ARG A 94 -0.73 -12.34 -2.94
N GLN A 95 -0.37 -12.33 -4.23
CA GLN A 95 -1.06 -11.51 -5.21
C GLN A 95 -2.31 -12.19 -5.75
N HIS A 96 -3.37 -11.41 -5.97
CA HIS A 96 -4.57 -11.92 -6.60
C HIS A 96 -4.34 -12.22 -8.09
N ILE A 97 -4.85 -13.37 -8.52
CA ILE A 97 -4.69 -13.92 -9.86
C ILE A 97 -6.08 -14.20 -10.43
N TYR A 98 -6.31 -13.75 -11.66
CA TYR A 98 -7.57 -13.88 -12.37
C TYR A 98 -7.38 -14.74 -13.63
N ALA A 99 -8.12 -15.84 -13.73
CA ALA A 99 -8.08 -16.69 -14.93
C ALA A 99 -8.79 -16.01 -16.10
N LYS A 100 -8.18 -16.06 -17.29
CA LYS A 100 -8.81 -15.64 -18.54
C LYS A 100 -9.85 -16.70 -18.99
N PRO A 101 -11.03 -16.30 -19.50
CA PRO A 101 -11.49 -14.92 -19.65
C PRO A 101 -11.98 -14.35 -18.31
N SER A 102 -11.36 -13.26 -17.85
CA SER A 102 -11.77 -12.55 -16.64
C SER A 102 -12.60 -11.32 -17.00
N HIS A 103 -13.49 -10.93 -16.09
CA HIS A 103 -14.15 -9.64 -16.12
C HIS A 103 -13.28 -8.61 -15.38
N VAL A 104 -13.19 -7.39 -15.90
CA VAL A 104 -12.35 -6.36 -15.28
C VAL A 104 -12.95 -5.84 -13.97
N ALA A 105 -14.28 -5.89 -13.81
CA ALA A 105 -14.96 -5.32 -12.64
C ALA A 105 -14.44 -5.86 -11.30
N PRO A 106 -14.31 -7.18 -11.07
CA PRO A 106 -13.72 -7.69 -9.82
C PRO A 106 -12.25 -7.29 -9.65
N MET A 107 -11.49 -7.18 -10.73
CA MET A 107 -10.09 -6.74 -10.70
C MET A 107 -9.98 -5.28 -10.26
N LEU A 108 -10.84 -4.41 -10.80
CA LEU A 108 -10.91 -3.00 -10.38
C LEU A 108 -11.33 -2.87 -8.93
N GLN A 109 -12.34 -3.61 -8.50
CA GLN A 109 -12.78 -3.60 -7.11
C GLN A 109 -11.64 -3.97 -6.16
N ASP A 110 -10.89 -5.03 -6.48
CA ASP A 110 -9.73 -5.47 -5.71
C ASP A 110 -8.62 -4.40 -5.71
N LEU A 111 -8.26 -3.86 -6.87
CA LEU A 111 -7.27 -2.79 -6.97
C LEU A 111 -7.67 -1.52 -6.20
N HIS A 112 -8.94 -1.13 -6.22
CA HIS A 112 -9.43 -0.01 -5.40
C HIS A 112 -9.39 -0.32 -3.91
N MET A 113 -9.63 -1.56 -3.49
CA MET A 113 -9.48 -1.97 -2.09
C MET A 113 -8.02 -1.94 -1.67
N GLN A 114 -7.13 -2.55 -2.46
CA GLN A 114 -5.69 -2.57 -2.20
C GLN A 114 -5.11 -1.15 -2.18
N HIS A 115 -5.46 -0.30 -3.15
CA HIS A 115 -4.97 1.07 -3.21
C HIS A 115 -5.42 1.93 -2.02
N ARG A 116 -6.67 1.75 -1.55
CA ARG A 116 -7.12 2.40 -0.31
C ARG A 116 -6.30 1.97 0.91
N ASN A 117 -5.79 0.74 0.90
CA ASN A 117 -4.95 0.21 1.96
C ASN A 117 -3.47 0.61 1.79
N ILE A 118 -3.05 1.23 0.67
CA ILE A 118 -1.64 1.67 0.42
C ILE A 118 -1.38 3.06 1.02
N GLY A 119 -1.95 3.30 2.19
CA GLY A 119 -1.99 4.62 2.84
C GLY A 119 -2.76 4.61 4.15
N SER A 120 -3.50 3.54 4.43
CA SER A 120 -3.60 3.03 5.78
C SER A 120 -2.45 2.04 5.95
N PRO A 121 -1.34 2.43 6.62
CA PRO A 121 -0.63 1.36 7.32
C PRO A 121 -1.71 0.66 8.14
N ASP A 122 -1.63 -0.65 8.29
CA ASP A 122 -2.38 -1.32 9.35
C ASP A 122 -2.38 -0.36 10.54
N HIS A 123 -3.54 0.21 10.92
CA HIS A 123 -3.54 1.35 11.84
C HIS A 123 -2.86 0.92 13.15
N ASP A 124 -2.82 -0.39 13.38
CA ASP A 124 -2.19 -1.08 14.49
C ASP A 124 -0.73 -1.53 14.21
N SER A 125 -0.18 -1.29 13.03
CA SER A 125 1.26 -1.44 12.75
C SER A 125 2.06 -0.44 13.58
N LEU A 126 3.16 -0.93 14.15
CA LEU A 126 4.07 -0.13 14.96
C LEU A 126 4.56 1.13 14.25
N GLU A 127 4.82 1.05 12.94
CA GLU A 127 5.27 2.20 12.15
C GLU A 127 4.20 3.30 12.06
N ALA A 128 2.95 2.90 11.81
CA ALA A 128 1.78 3.79 11.77
C ALA A 128 1.63 4.56 13.07
N ILE A 129 1.70 3.82 14.17
CA ILE A 129 1.46 4.35 15.52
C ILE A 129 2.58 5.31 15.90
N VAL A 130 3.83 4.97 15.61
CA VAL A 130 4.97 5.84 15.90
C VAL A 130 4.90 7.13 15.06
N LEU A 131 4.52 7.06 13.79
CA LEU A 131 4.32 8.25 12.96
C LEU A 131 3.20 9.16 13.48
N ASP A 132 2.06 8.58 13.89
CA ASP A 132 0.96 9.32 14.51
C ASP A 132 1.39 9.96 15.84
N MET A 133 2.16 9.26 16.67
CA MET A 133 2.73 9.81 17.91
C MET A 133 3.67 10.99 17.65
N ILE A 134 4.53 10.91 16.64
CA ILE A 134 5.43 12.00 16.25
C ILE A 134 4.62 13.20 15.76
N HIS A 135 3.64 12.97 14.88
CA HIS A 135 2.80 14.04 14.36
C HIS A 135 2.05 14.74 15.50
N ARG A 136 1.43 13.96 16.40
CA ARG A 136 0.72 14.49 17.57
C ARG A 136 1.64 15.27 18.50
N SER A 137 2.83 14.74 18.79
CA SER A 137 3.82 15.41 19.65
C SER A 137 4.25 16.76 19.11
N CYS A 138 4.47 16.86 17.79
CA CYS A 138 4.79 18.12 17.13
C CYS A 138 3.65 19.16 17.17
N THR A 139 2.39 18.71 17.33
CA THR A 139 1.25 19.64 17.47
C THR A 139 1.06 20.19 18.89
N ILE A 140 1.50 19.44 19.91
CA ILE A 140 1.32 19.79 21.33
C ILE A 140 2.56 20.42 21.96
N MET A 141 3.76 20.12 21.43
CA MET A 141 5.01 20.69 21.91
C MET A 141 5.41 21.94 21.10
N PRO A 142 6.05 22.93 21.74
CA PRO A 142 6.42 24.17 21.07
C PRO A 142 7.59 24.03 20.09
N ASP A 143 8.40 22.98 20.23
CA ASP A 143 9.54 22.71 19.37
C ASP A 143 9.76 21.21 19.17
N ARG A 144 10.54 20.88 18.13
CA ARG A 144 10.80 19.51 17.71
C ARG A 144 11.62 18.72 18.73
N ALA A 145 12.56 19.33 19.44
CA ALA A 145 13.37 18.61 20.42
C ALA A 145 12.54 18.23 21.66
N SER A 146 11.59 19.09 22.05
CA SER A 146 10.59 18.77 23.07
C SER A 146 9.64 17.65 22.63
N ALA A 147 9.22 17.65 21.36
CA ALA A 147 8.39 16.58 20.78
C ALA A 147 9.14 15.23 20.74
N ASP A 148 10.39 15.21 20.28
CA ASP A 148 11.20 14.00 20.20
C ASP A 148 11.40 13.36 21.59
N ARG A 149 11.68 14.18 22.62
CA ARG A 149 11.83 13.71 24.01
C ARG A 149 10.54 13.12 24.60
N LEU A 150 9.39 13.68 24.24
CA LEU A 150 8.09 13.15 24.66
C LEU A 150 7.84 11.77 24.05
N VAL A 151 8.06 11.63 22.74
CA VAL A 151 7.91 10.34 22.04
C VAL A 151 8.87 9.31 22.63
N GLU A 152 10.14 9.68 22.82
CA GLU A 152 11.15 8.81 23.43
C GLU A 152 10.74 8.33 24.82
N ALA A 153 10.29 9.23 25.70
CA ALA A 153 9.84 8.88 27.05
C ALA A 153 8.68 7.87 27.03
N VAL A 154 7.72 8.06 26.12
CA VAL A 154 6.57 7.16 26.00
C VAL A 154 6.97 5.80 25.46
N LEU A 155 7.85 5.74 24.45
CA LEU A 155 8.34 4.47 23.90
C LEU A 155 9.17 3.69 24.93
N LEU A 156 10.03 4.36 25.70
CA LEU A 156 10.79 3.73 26.79
C LEU A 156 9.85 3.15 27.87
N ARG A 157 8.78 3.89 28.22
CA ARG A 157 7.75 3.41 29.15
C ARG A 157 7.00 2.20 28.59
N ALA A 158 6.63 2.24 27.31
CA ALA A 158 5.95 1.12 26.65
C ALA A 158 6.82 -0.15 26.61
N ILE A 159 8.13 -0.01 26.35
CA ILE A 159 9.08 -1.14 26.40
C ILE A 159 9.18 -1.73 27.81
N ALA A 160 9.19 -0.89 28.85
CA ALA A 160 9.18 -1.34 30.24
C ALA A 160 7.87 -2.10 30.56
N GLU A 161 6.72 -1.57 30.16
CA GLU A 161 5.41 -2.22 30.39
C GLU A 161 5.23 -3.51 29.58
N ALA A 162 5.81 -3.60 28.38
CA ALA A 162 5.78 -4.81 27.56
C ALA A 162 6.58 -5.96 28.20
N LYS A 163 7.71 -5.67 28.85
CA LYS A 163 8.50 -6.67 29.61
C LYS A 163 7.72 -7.26 30.78
N ASP A 164 6.77 -6.52 31.32
CA ASP A 164 5.92 -6.95 32.44
C ASP A 164 4.62 -7.65 32.01
N CYS A 165 4.49 -8.03 30.72
CA CYS A 165 3.29 -8.66 30.13
C CYS A 165 1.99 -7.84 30.33
N ARG A 166 2.09 -6.51 30.44
CA ARG A 166 0.93 -5.62 30.67
C ARG A 166 0.23 -5.14 29.40
N PHE A 167 0.79 -5.38 28.22
CA PHE A 167 0.12 -5.16 26.93
C PHE A 167 -0.87 -6.30 26.66
N LYS A 168 -2.09 -6.19 27.21
CA LYS A 168 -3.20 -7.14 26.95
C LYS A 168 -4.24 -6.60 25.96
N ASP A 169 -4.18 -5.31 25.64
CA ASP A 169 -5.15 -4.58 24.79
C ASP A 169 -4.50 -4.08 23.50
N ASP A 170 -5.33 -3.52 22.59
CA ASP A 170 -4.91 -2.95 21.31
C ASP A 170 -3.79 -1.90 21.49
N MET A 171 -2.71 -2.05 20.71
CA MET A 171 -1.46 -1.31 20.91
C MET A 171 -1.59 0.20 20.65
N ARG A 172 -2.39 0.59 19.66
CA ARG A 172 -2.59 1.97 19.25
C ARG A 172 -3.28 2.83 20.32
N PRO A 173 -4.50 2.50 20.81
CA PRO A 173 -5.18 3.28 21.84
C PRO A 173 -4.28 3.44 23.07
N ARG A 174 -3.59 2.37 23.46
CA ARG A 174 -2.70 2.37 24.61
C ARG A 174 -1.55 3.36 24.45
N LEU A 175 -0.83 3.33 23.32
CA LEU A 175 0.31 4.22 23.09
C LEU A 175 -0.11 5.70 22.98
N MET A 176 -1.27 5.98 22.38
CA MET A 176 -1.80 7.34 22.28
C MET A 176 -2.26 7.88 23.65
N ASP A 177 -2.96 7.07 24.46
CA ASP A 177 -3.31 7.43 25.83
C ASP A 177 -2.05 7.67 26.67
N MET A 178 -1.03 6.84 26.48
CA MET A 178 0.25 6.99 27.15
C MET A 178 0.94 8.31 26.81
N LEU A 179 0.86 8.73 25.53
CA LEU A 179 1.38 10.01 25.05
C LEU A 179 0.67 11.20 25.69
N ASP A 180 -0.67 11.19 25.70
CA ASP A 180 -1.48 12.25 26.28
C ASP A 180 -1.32 12.33 27.81
N GLU A 181 -1.14 11.20 28.49
CA GLU A 181 -0.85 11.15 29.93
C GLU A 181 0.55 11.71 30.23
N GLU A 182 1.57 11.31 29.48
CA GLU A 182 2.94 11.78 29.68
C GLU A 182 3.06 13.29 29.42
N TYR A 183 2.35 13.80 28.42
CA TYR A 183 2.24 15.24 28.18
C TYR A 183 1.56 15.97 29.35
N ARG A 184 0.43 15.45 29.87
CA ARG A 184 -0.29 16.10 30.99
C ARG A 184 0.51 16.10 32.28
N GLN A 185 1.20 15.00 32.60
CA GLN A 185 1.96 14.85 33.84
C GLN A 185 3.31 15.57 33.80
N HIS A 186 4.00 15.48 32.66
CA HIS A 186 5.41 15.88 32.56
C HIS A 186 5.70 16.82 31.39
N GLY A 187 4.69 17.38 30.69
CA GLY A 187 4.89 18.27 29.54
C GLY A 187 5.90 19.40 29.77
N ARG A 188 5.91 19.99 30.97
CA ARG A 188 6.86 21.05 31.35
C ARG A 188 8.31 20.57 31.47
N ARG A 189 8.54 19.27 31.76
CA ARG A 189 9.87 18.67 31.91
C ARG A 189 10.60 18.51 30.56
N PHE A 190 9.84 18.50 29.47
CA PHE A 190 10.35 18.37 28.12
C PHE A 190 10.62 19.71 27.45
N LEU A 191 10.30 20.84 28.09
CA LEU A 191 10.63 22.18 27.60
C LEU A 191 12.07 22.51 28.02
N ASN A 192 12.91 22.95 27.07
CA ASN A 192 14.21 23.56 27.37
C ASN A 192 14.09 25.09 27.39
#